data_AF-A0A7X4Z5Q0-F1
#
_entry.id   AF-A0A7X4Z5Q0-F1
#
_cell.length_a   1.000
_cell.length_b   1.000
_cell.length_c   1.000
_cell.angle_alpha   90.00
_cell.angle_beta   90.00
_cell.angle_gamma   90.00
#
_symmetry.space_group_name_H-M   'P 1'
#
loop_
_entity.id
_entity.type
_entity.pdbx_description
1 polymer ?
#
loop_
_entity_poly.entity_id
_entity_poly.type
_entity_poly.pdbx_seq_one_letter_code
_entity_poly.pdbx_strand_id
1 'polypeptide(L)'
;MRKMCNKDVILKCGVILYMITAVCGFLRSENRFHAVVSFFHKIEKEVQNDIFTSTRFRYEKKFQNTLNRYRQFASFYNRKASTAVPGLEVTDVLGEACSQMVPQGICVTGDYMLVTAYDNGGKYGKTRKGYQVSNSVLYVLSNEDPGNRRLLTTIVLPDINHVGGVTFDGRNVWIAKSTTRTCSVISYDVIKHAANLKQGSYELKKYDQTVACGSVASFITYHDNKLWVGTYSDRRERKGSLRSFCILEKETEKGREYRLEQQEEIVIPQFANGVAFLETTEKTYMAVTTSRGRYFDSKIYFYDVFKDPVTGKKLYYQYNSCKFPPMAEELAVDGENTYFLFESSATCYSTRIYQRCSNPVDRICALSTLELFGQNHGEGYHSGASKLPVIPMMRIYGEMYHERRYWQQYQGQSC
;
A
#
# COMPACT_ATOMS: atom_id res chain seq x y z
N MET A 1 31.82 -33.10 7.57
CA MET A 1 30.46 -33.66 7.71
C MET A 1 30.10 -33.82 9.19
N ARG A 2 29.41 -32.86 9.79
CA ARG A 2 28.74 -33.03 11.10
C ARG A 2 27.24 -33.05 10.82
N LYS A 3 26.59 -34.21 11.01
CA LYS A 3 25.13 -34.35 10.91
C LYS A 3 24.49 -33.55 12.04
N MET A 4 23.90 -32.41 11.71
CA MET A 4 23.01 -31.68 12.62
C MET A 4 21.75 -32.53 12.81
N CYS A 5 21.62 -33.13 13.97
CA CYS A 5 20.42 -33.82 14.42
C CYS A 5 19.30 -32.79 14.59
N ASN A 6 18.25 -32.91 13.79
CA ASN A 6 17.18 -31.93 13.67
C ASN A 6 16.23 -32.09 14.87
N LYS A 7 16.48 -31.33 15.95
CA LYS A 7 15.71 -31.39 17.22
C LYS A 7 14.20 -31.21 17.00
N ASP A 8 13.81 -30.45 15.98
CA ASP A 8 12.40 -30.26 15.60
C ASP A 8 11.72 -31.51 15.06
N VAL A 9 12.48 -32.39 14.39
CA VAL A 9 11.96 -33.68 13.89
C VAL A 9 11.75 -34.64 15.05
N ILE A 10 12.67 -34.65 16.02
CA ILE A 10 12.55 -35.49 17.22
C ILE A 10 11.36 -35.05 18.08
N LEU A 11 11.17 -33.74 18.25
CA LEU A 11 10.02 -33.20 19.00
C LEU A 11 8.69 -33.54 18.32
N LYS A 12 8.59 -33.36 17.00
CA LYS A 12 7.39 -33.71 16.23
C LYS A 12 7.10 -35.21 16.25
N CYS A 13 8.11 -36.06 16.10
CA CYS A 13 7.95 -37.51 16.19
C CYS A 13 7.54 -37.95 17.61
N GLY A 14 8.07 -37.30 18.65
CA GLY A 14 7.69 -37.56 20.05
C GLY A 14 6.23 -37.24 20.35
N VAL A 15 5.72 -36.11 19.84
CA VAL A 15 4.30 -35.73 19.97
C VAL A 15 3.39 -36.71 19.22
N ILE A 16 3.78 -37.13 18.01
CA ILE A 16 3.01 -38.13 17.24
C ILE A 16 2.99 -39.49 17.96
N LEU A 17 4.11 -39.93 18.51
CA LEU A 17 4.19 -41.18 19.27
C LEU A 17 3.29 -41.13 20.52
N TYR A 18 3.33 -40.00 21.25
CA TYR A 18 2.50 -39.78 22.42
C TYR A 18 0.99 -39.82 22.09
N MET A 19 0.59 -39.18 20.99
CA MET A 19 -0.79 -39.21 20.50
C MET A 19 -1.24 -40.62 20.12
N ILE A 20 -0.39 -41.40 19.43
CA ILE A 20 -0.68 -42.79 19.09
C ILE A 20 -0.83 -43.63 20.36
N THR A 21 0.07 -43.48 21.34
CA THR A 21 -0.02 -44.22 22.60
C THR A 21 -1.26 -43.87 23.42
N ALA A 22 -1.67 -42.60 23.44
CA ALA A 22 -2.89 -42.17 24.11
C ALA A 22 -4.13 -42.78 23.45
N VAL A 23 -4.22 -42.75 22.12
CA VAL A 23 -5.32 -43.36 21.35
C VAL A 23 -5.39 -44.87 21.55
N CYS A 24 -4.25 -45.56 21.51
CA CYS A 24 -4.18 -47.00 21.78
C CYS A 24 -4.58 -47.35 23.22
N GLY A 25 -4.26 -46.49 24.19
CA GLY A 25 -4.69 -46.64 25.58
C GLY A 25 -6.21 -46.52 25.75
N PHE A 26 -6.84 -45.59 25.05
CA PHE A 26 -8.29 -45.41 25.13
C PHE A 26 -9.11 -46.47 24.38
N LEU A 27 -8.58 -47.00 23.26
CA LEU A 27 -9.24 -48.05 22.47
C LEU A 27 -9.27 -49.44 23.15
N ARG A 28 -8.48 -49.65 24.21
CA ARG A 28 -8.44 -50.92 24.97
C ARG A 28 -9.47 -51.01 26.11
N SER A 29 -10.25 -49.97 26.39
CA SER A 29 -11.34 -50.02 27.37
C SER A 29 -12.69 -49.91 26.67
N GLU A 30 -13.54 -50.92 26.82
CA GLU A 30 -14.76 -51.18 26.03
C GLU A 30 -15.92 -50.16 26.15
N ASN A 31 -15.71 -48.92 26.61
CA ASN A 31 -16.82 -47.95 26.71
C ASN A 31 -16.45 -46.48 26.51
N ARG A 32 -15.37 -46.17 25.77
CA ARG A 32 -14.87 -44.78 25.69
C ARG A 32 -14.55 -44.26 24.28
N PHE A 33 -15.15 -44.82 23.23
CA PHE A 33 -15.10 -44.22 21.89
C PHE A 33 -15.59 -42.76 21.91
N HIS A 34 -16.63 -42.49 22.70
CA HIS A 34 -17.15 -41.14 22.93
C HIS A 34 -16.15 -40.19 23.61
N ALA A 35 -15.27 -40.71 24.47
CA ALA A 35 -14.24 -39.92 25.15
C ALA A 35 -13.05 -39.62 24.22
N VAL A 36 -12.70 -40.56 23.33
CA VAL A 36 -11.71 -40.33 22.26
C VAL A 36 -12.22 -39.29 21.28
N VAL A 37 -13.46 -39.42 20.82
CA VAL A 37 -14.11 -38.41 19.96
C VAL A 37 -14.22 -37.07 20.68
N SER A 38 -14.59 -37.04 21.96
CA SER A 38 -14.63 -35.79 22.74
C SER A 38 -13.24 -35.18 22.94
N PHE A 39 -12.20 -35.98 23.17
CA PHE A 39 -10.81 -35.52 23.25
C PHE A 39 -10.32 -34.96 21.92
N PHE A 40 -10.58 -35.64 20.81
CA PHE A 40 -10.24 -35.11 19.48
C PHE A 40 -11.08 -33.89 19.12
N HIS A 41 -12.35 -33.83 19.49
CA HIS A 41 -13.20 -32.66 19.29
C HIS A 41 -12.80 -31.49 20.20
N LYS A 42 -12.24 -31.77 21.37
CA LYS A 42 -11.69 -30.78 22.29
C LYS A 42 -10.32 -30.29 21.84
N ILE A 43 -9.47 -31.16 21.29
CA ILE A 43 -8.26 -30.77 20.56
C ILE A 43 -8.62 -30.01 19.30
N GLU A 44 -9.66 -30.40 18.55
CA GLU A 44 -10.09 -29.70 17.34
C GLU A 44 -10.74 -28.35 17.67
N LYS A 45 -11.34 -28.21 18.86
CA LYS A 45 -11.77 -26.93 19.47
C LYS A 45 -10.63 -26.10 20.06
N GLU A 46 -9.60 -26.72 20.64
CA GLU A 46 -8.40 -26.06 21.18
C GLU A 46 -7.37 -25.73 20.08
N VAL A 47 -7.43 -26.44 18.95
CA VAL A 47 -6.70 -26.24 17.68
C VAL A 47 -7.63 -25.55 16.65
N GLN A 48 -8.83 -25.13 17.07
CA GLN A 48 -9.62 -24.14 16.35
C GLN A 48 -8.84 -22.84 16.48
N ASN A 49 -7.85 -22.72 15.58
CA ASN A 49 -6.79 -21.74 15.58
C ASN A 49 -7.36 -20.39 15.97
N ASP A 50 -6.73 -19.68 16.91
CA ASP A 50 -6.85 -18.23 16.94
C ASP A 50 -6.57 -17.76 15.53
N ILE A 51 -7.61 -17.34 14.80
CA ILE A 51 -7.48 -16.86 13.43
C ILE A 51 -6.60 -15.62 13.55
N PHE A 52 -5.38 -15.70 13.01
CA PHE A 52 -4.42 -14.61 13.05
C PHE A 52 -4.16 -14.09 11.65
N THR A 53 -4.02 -12.78 11.52
CA THR A 53 -3.60 -12.18 10.26
C THR A 53 -2.18 -12.62 9.91
N SER A 54 -2.01 -13.21 8.72
CA SER A 54 -0.72 -13.67 8.21
C SER A 54 0.28 -12.53 8.06
N THR A 55 1.54 -12.76 8.46
CA THR A 55 2.61 -11.73 8.49
C THR A 55 3.95 -12.22 7.92
N ARG A 56 3.93 -13.35 7.19
CA ARG A 56 5.14 -13.97 6.63
C ARG A 56 5.23 -13.73 5.13
N PHE A 57 6.45 -13.71 4.61
CA PHE A 57 6.68 -13.77 3.16
C PHE A 57 6.08 -15.07 2.59
N ARG A 58 5.41 -14.96 1.44
CA ARG A 58 4.64 -16.05 0.81
C ARG A 58 5.38 -16.67 -0.39
N TYR A 59 6.22 -15.90 -1.08
CA TYR A 59 6.75 -16.22 -2.40
C TYR A 59 8.25 -15.94 -2.57
N GLU A 60 9.08 -16.21 -1.54
CA GLU A 60 10.51 -15.88 -1.53
C GLU A 60 11.25 -16.24 -2.84
N LYS A 61 11.17 -17.49 -3.32
CA LYS A 61 11.84 -17.90 -4.57
C LYS A 61 11.36 -17.10 -5.79
N LYS A 62 10.05 -16.82 -5.89
CA LYS A 62 9.50 -16.05 -7.01
C LYS A 62 9.90 -14.58 -6.91
N PHE A 63 9.93 -14.03 -5.70
CA PHE A 63 10.38 -12.66 -5.47
C PHE A 63 11.87 -12.49 -5.83
N GLN A 64 12.74 -13.47 -5.53
CA GLN A 64 14.12 -13.45 -6.01
C GLN A 64 14.20 -13.44 -7.55
N ASN A 65 13.34 -14.19 -8.24
CA ASN A 65 13.25 -14.11 -9.70
C ASN A 65 12.75 -12.73 -10.18
N THR A 66 11.80 -12.12 -9.45
CA THR A 66 11.36 -10.74 -9.69
C THR A 66 12.54 -9.78 -9.59
N LEU A 67 13.33 -9.82 -8.51
CA LEU A 67 14.52 -8.97 -8.35
C LEU A 67 15.53 -9.16 -9.51
N ASN A 68 15.79 -10.41 -9.92
CA ASN A 68 16.69 -10.69 -11.05
C ASN A 68 16.22 -10.10 -12.38
N ARG A 69 14.89 -10.03 -12.59
CA ARG A 69 14.28 -9.44 -13.79
C ARG A 69 14.28 -7.91 -13.74
N TYR A 70 13.95 -7.32 -12.61
CA TYR A 70 13.88 -5.87 -12.42
C TYR A 70 15.15 -5.36 -11.72
N ARG A 71 16.29 -5.45 -12.41
CA ARG A 71 17.62 -5.15 -11.81
C ARG A 71 17.74 -3.73 -11.24
N GLN A 72 17.14 -2.74 -11.89
CA GLN A 72 17.15 -1.36 -11.38
C GLN A 72 16.31 -1.22 -10.10
N PHE A 73 15.14 -1.88 -10.04
CA PHE A 73 14.38 -1.96 -8.79
C PHE A 73 15.19 -2.68 -7.70
N ALA A 74 15.86 -3.77 -8.06
CA ALA A 74 16.68 -4.55 -7.15
C ALA A 74 17.91 -3.79 -6.65
N SER A 75 18.50 -2.89 -7.43
CA SER A 75 19.65 -2.08 -6.99
C SER A 75 19.28 -1.10 -5.88
N PHE A 76 18.03 -0.62 -5.85
CA PHE A 76 17.54 0.26 -4.79
C PHE A 76 16.99 -0.49 -3.57
N TYR A 77 16.75 -1.80 -3.70
CA TYR A 77 15.98 -2.57 -2.73
C TYR A 77 16.73 -2.78 -1.40
N ASN A 78 16.15 -2.25 -0.33
CA ASN A 78 16.62 -2.43 1.03
C ASN A 78 15.86 -3.57 1.72
N ARG A 79 16.47 -4.77 1.74
CA ARG A 79 15.87 -5.95 2.38
C ARG A 79 15.61 -5.74 3.87
N LYS A 80 16.49 -5.03 4.59
CA LYS A 80 16.38 -4.88 6.05
C LYS A 80 15.13 -4.09 6.39
N ALA A 81 14.89 -2.96 5.73
CA ALA A 81 13.72 -2.11 5.98
C ALA A 81 12.41 -2.60 5.31
N SER A 82 12.46 -3.72 4.59
CA SER A 82 11.29 -4.29 3.90
C SER A 82 10.50 -5.23 4.82
N THR A 83 9.18 -5.22 4.71
CA THR A 83 8.29 -5.96 5.60
C THR A 83 7.30 -6.80 4.79
N ALA A 84 6.94 -8.00 5.25
CA ALA A 84 5.89 -8.78 4.60
C ALA A 84 4.58 -8.00 4.57
N VAL A 85 3.82 -8.09 3.46
CA VAL A 85 2.48 -7.50 3.43
C VAL A 85 1.57 -8.36 4.32
N PRO A 86 0.89 -7.77 5.33
CA PRO A 86 -0.04 -8.53 6.15
C PRO A 86 -1.25 -9.03 5.36
N GLY A 87 -1.82 -10.14 5.79
CA GLY A 87 -3.13 -10.59 5.31
C GLY A 87 -3.14 -11.28 3.94
N LEU A 88 -1.98 -11.47 3.30
CA LEU A 88 -1.90 -12.06 1.95
C LEU A 88 -2.41 -13.51 1.87
N GLU A 89 -2.25 -14.28 2.94
CA GLU A 89 -2.76 -15.67 3.03
C GLU A 89 -4.12 -15.70 3.72
N VAL A 90 -4.20 -15.09 4.90
CA VAL A 90 -5.40 -14.96 5.72
C VAL A 90 -5.34 -13.70 6.56
N THR A 91 -6.49 -13.08 6.76
CA THR A 91 -6.74 -11.92 7.62
C THR A 91 -7.79 -12.29 8.66
N ASP A 92 -7.55 -11.92 9.91
CA ASP A 92 -8.55 -11.98 10.96
C ASP A 92 -9.52 -10.79 10.84
N VAL A 93 -10.78 -11.08 10.57
CA VAL A 93 -11.87 -10.11 10.52
C VAL A 93 -12.85 -10.46 11.64
N LEU A 94 -12.57 -9.97 12.85
CA LEU A 94 -13.39 -10.18 14.05
C LEU A 94 -13.63 -11.66 14.39
N GLY A 95 -12.60 -12.50 14.26
CA GLY A 95 -12.67 -13.93 14.49
C GLY A 95 -13.08 -14.75 13.26
N GLU A 96 -13.29 -14.10 12.10
CA GLU A 96 -13.54 -14.78 10.84
C GLU A 96 -12.35 -14.68 9.88
N ALA A 97 -11.98 -15.79 9.26
CA ALA A 97 -10.84 -15.85 8.35
C ALA A 97 -11.20 -15.35 6.94
N CYS A 98 -10.58 -14.26 6.48
CA CYS A 98 -10.67 -13.79 5.09
C CYS A 98 -9.37 -14.03 4.33
N SER A 99 -9.43 -14.76 3.20
CA SER A 99 -8.25 -15.12 2.38
C SER A 99 -8.12 -14.34 1.08
N GLN A 100 -9.02 -13.37 0.86
CA GLN A 100 -9.16 -12.63 -0.41
C GLN A 100 -8.81 -11.14 -0.29
N MET A 101 -8.18 -10.73 0.81
CA MET A 101 -7.72 -9.36 0.99
C MET A 101 -6.66 -8.98 -0.06
N VAL A 102 -6.84 -7.80 -0.65
CA VAL A 102 -5.96 -7.18 -1.63
C VAL A 102 -5.49 -5.85 -1.04
N PRO A 103 -4.19 -5.66 -0.80
CA PRO A 103 -3.66 -4.40 -0.28
C PRO A 103 -3.77 -3.30 -1.35
N GLN A 104 -3.97 -2.05 -0.93
CA GLN A 104 -4.19 -0.91 -1.83
C GLN A 104 -3.34 0.32 -1.46
N GLY A 105 -3.59 0.90 -0.29
CA GLY A 105 -2.94 2.11 0.16
C GLY A 105 -1.84 1.85 1.19
N ILE A 106 -0.85 2.75 1.26
CA ILE A 106 0.19 2.72 2.28
C ILE A 106 0.49 4.13 2.81
N CYS A 107 0.62 4.25 4.13
CA CYS A 107 1.04 5.47 4.79
C CYS A 107 2.04 5.13 5.89
N VAL A 108 3.08 5.95 6.05
CA VAL A 108 3.97 5.91 7.20
C VAL A 108 3.66 7.11 8.07
N THR A 109 3.36 6.84 9.33
CA THR A 109 3.23 7.83 10.41
C THR A 109 4.48 7.73 11.30
N GLY A 110 4.59 8.57 12.33
CA GLY A 110 5.67 8.44 13.32
C GLY A 110 5.68 7.05 13.96
N ASP A 111 4.56 6.63 14.55
CA ASP A 111 4.50 5.40 15.36
C ASP A 111 4.13 4.15 14.53
N TYR A 112 3.46 4.32 13.39
CA TYR A 112 2.85 3.21 12.64
C TYR A 112 3.06 3.29 11.13
N MET A 113 3.16 2.13 10.49
CA MET A 113 2.90 1.95 9.07
C MET A 113 1.48 1.40 8.90
N LEU A 114 0.69 2.06 8.06
CA LEU A 114 -0.72 1.77 7.83
C LEU A 114 -0.90 1.23 6.41
N VAL A 115 -1.66 0.15 6.26
CA VAL A 115 -1.95 -0.45 4.95
C VAL A 115 -3.44 -0.76 4.83
N THR A 116 -4.11 -0.21 3.82
CA THR A 116 -5.51 -0.56 3.55
C THR A 116 -5.59 -1.82 2.70
N ALA A 117 -6.62 -2.63 2.92
CA ALA A 117 -6.94 -3.76 2.05
C ALA A 117 -8.45 -3.98 1.94
N TYR A 118 -8.88 -4.55 0.81
CA TYR A 118 -10.27 -4.91 0.56
C TYR A 118 -10.41 -6.36 0.13
N ASP A 119 -11.58 -6.95 0.39
CA ASP A 119 -11.89 -8.31 -0.04
C ASP A 119 -12.31 -8.35 -1.52
N ASN A 120 -11.55 -9.07 -2.36
CA ASN A 120 -11.80 -9.22 -3.81
C ASN A 120 -12.63 -10.47 -4.17
N GLY A 121 -13.29 -11.11 -3.21
CA GLY A 121 -14.14 -12.27 -3.43
C GLY A 121 -15.46 -11.96 -4.18
N GLY A 122 -15.75 -10.70 -4.47
CA GLY A 122 -16.88 -10.23 -5.27
C GLY A 122 -16.59 -8.90 -5.97
N LYS A 123 -17.43 -8.46 -6.92
CA LYS A 123 -17.37 -7.08 -7.45
C LYS A 123 -18.02 -6.17 -6.42
N TYR A 124 -17.29 -5.35 -5.66
CA TYR A 124 -17.78 -4.33 -4.69
C TYR A 124 -19.27 -4.49 -4.30
N GLY A 125 -19.56 -5.32 -3.28
CA GLY A 125 -20.93 -5.57 -2.81
C GLY A 125 -21.74 -6.61 -3.60
N LYS A 126 -21.22 -7.14 -4.72
CA LYS A 126 -21.78 -8.28 -5.46
C LYS A 126 -20.99 -9.54 -5.14
N THR A 127 -21.58 -10.41 -4.34
CA THR A 127 -21.03 -11.70 -3.94
C THR A 127 -20.91 -12.65 -5.15
N ARG A 128 -19.78 -13.35 -5.26
CA ARG A 128 -19.76 -14.59 -6.05
C ARG A 128 -20.72 -15.56 -5.36
N LYS A 129 -21.43 -16.40 -6.13
CA LYS A 129 -22.36 -17.38 -5.56
C LYS A 129 -21.65 -18.20 -4.47
N GLY A 130 -22.12 -18.09 -3.22
CA GLY A 130 -21.56 -18.80 -2.07
C GLY A 130 -20.35 -18.14 -1.37
N TYR A 131 -19.97 -16.90 -1.69
CA TYR A 131 -18.91 -16.16 -0.99
C TYR A 131 -19.46 -14.86 -0.39
N GLN A 132 -19.29 -14.65 0.91
CA GLN A 132 -19.62 -13.40 1.58
C GLN A 132 -18.39 -12.49 1.61
N VAL A 133 -18.54 -11.26 1.11
CA VAL A 133 -17.44 -10.28 1.09
C VAL A 133 -17.29 -9.70 2.49
N SER A 134 -16.08 -9.79 3.05
CA SER A 134 -15.73 -9.17 4.33
C SER A 134 -15.58 -7.66 4.19
N ASN A 135 -15.76 -6.95 5.31
CA ASN A 135 -15.44 -5.53 5.39
C ASN A 135 -13.97 -5.27 5.05
N SER A 136 -13.70 -4.09 4.52
CA SER A 136 -12.33 -3.65 4.26
C SER A 136 -11.58 -3.48 5.58
N VAL A 137 -10.25 -3.50 5.53
CA VAL A 137 -9.41 -3.43 6.73
C VAL A 137 -8.31 -2.39 6.59
N LEU A 138 -7.80 -1.95 7.74
CA LEU A 138 -6.59 -1.18 7.89
C LEU A 138 -5.63 -1.95 8.80
N TYR A 139 -4.54 -2.47 8.23
CA TYR A 139 -3.47 -3.08 9.00
C TYR A 139 -2.64 -2.01 9.69
N VAL A 140 -2.41 -2.18 10.98
CA VAL A 140 -1.58 -1.27 11.78
C VAL A 140 -0.30 -2.00 12.15
N LEU A 141 0.80 -1.65 11.50
CA LEU A 141 2.13 -2.17 11.83
C LEU A 141 2.89 -1.15 12.68
N SER A 142 3.68 -1.62 13.64
CA SER A 142 4.65 -0.77 14.34
C SER A 142 5.66 -0.20 13.35
N ASN A 143 6.05 1.06 13.55
CA ASN A 143 7.12 1.72 12.81
C ASN A 143 8.33 2.10 13.68
N GLU A 144 8.39 1.63 14.93
CA GLU A 144 9.49 1.89 15.86
C GLU A 144 10.84 1.40 15.33
N ASP A 145 10.85 0.24 14.68
CA ASP A 145 11.99 -0.33 13.97
C ASP A 145 11.55 -0.76 12.56
N PRO A 146 11.87 0.05 11.52
CA PRO A 146 11.62 -0.31 10.12
C PRO A 146 12.18 -1.68 9.72
N GLY A 147 13.26 -2.12 10.38
CA GLY A 147 13.91 -3.41 10.16
C GLY A 147 13.14 -4.63 10.70
N ASN A 148 12.20 -4.38 11.62
CA ASN A 148 11.48 -5.43 12.35
C ASN A 148 10.03 -5.02 12.63
N ARG A 149 9.35 -4.46 11.62
CA ARG A 149 7.94 -4.10 11.76
C ARG A 149 7.08 -5.32 12.05
N ARG A 150 6.27 -5.20 13.09
CA ARG A 150 5.26 -6.19 13.49
C ARG A 150 3.86 -5.65 13.29
N LEU A 151 2.95 -6.50 12.84
CA LEU A 151 1.52 -6.20 12.88
C LEU A 151 1.08 -6.09 14.35
N LEU A 152 0.42 -4.99 14.71
CA LEU A 152 -0.09 -4.74 16.05
C LEU A 152 -1.57 -5.11 16.16
N THR A 153 -2.36 -4.77 15.14
CA THR A 153 -3.78 -5.10 15.05
C THR A 153 -4.29 -4.96 13.61
N THR A 154 -5.46 -5.53 13.34
CA THR A 154 -6.23 -5.34 12.10
C THR A 154 -7.48 -4.53 12.44
N ILE A 155 -7.55 -3.26 12.02
CA ILE A 155 -8.77 -2.48 12.21
C ILE A 155 -9.75 -2.87 11.09
N VAL A 156 -10.89 -3.43 11.46
CA VAL A 156 -11.99 -3.78 10.54
C VAL A 156 -12.84 -2.53 10.34
N LEU A 157 -12.89 -2.04 9.10
CA LEU A 157 -13.59 -0.81 8.73
C LEU A 157 -15.11 -1.05 8.70
N PRO A 158 -15.95 -0.01 8.84
CA PRO A 158 -17.41 -0.17 8.94
C PRO A 158 -18.11 -0.50 7.62
N ASP A 159 -17.38 -0.64 6.50
CA ASP A 159 -17.96 -0.86 5.18
C ASP A 159 -17.10 -1.75 4.25
N ILE A 160 -17.73 -2.17 3.14
CA ILE A 160 -17.10 -2.90 2.04
C ILE A 160 -16.77 -1.90 0.93
N ASN A 161 -15.53 -1.41 0.93
CA ASN A 161 -15.06 -0.42 -0.03
C ASN A 161 -13.70 -0.81 -0.62
N HIS A 162 -13.37 -0.31 -1.80
CA HIS A 162 -12.05 -0.54 -2.39
C HIS A 162 -10.90 0.04 -1.54
N VAL A 163 -11.16 1.10 -0.76
CA VAL A 163 -10.18 1.75 0.15
C VAL A 163 -8.83 2.03 -0.54
N GLY A 164 -8.89 2.66 -1.72
CA GLY A 164 -7.77 2.72 -2.67
C GLY A 164 -6.54 3.50 -2.23
N GLY A 165 -6.60 4.21 -1.09
CA GLY A 165 -5.45 4.94 -0.58
C GLY A 165 -5.59 5.33 0.88
N VAL A 166 -4.45 5.61 1.53
CA VAL A 166 -4.42 6.09 2.93
C VAL A 166 -3.33 7.11 3.14
N THR A 167 -3.60 8.15 3.93
CA THR A 167 -2.59 9.14 4.33
C THR A 167 -2.85 9.66 5.75
N PHE A 168 -1.93 10.45 6.28
CA PHE A 168 -1.96 11.03 7.61
C PHE A 168 -1.61 12.51 7.55
N ASP A 169 -2.48 13.37 8.11
CA ASP A 169 -2.30 14.83 8.09
C ASP A 169 -1.59 15.39 9.34
N GLY A 170 -1.10 14.51 10.23
CA GLY A 170 -0.57 14.88 11.54
C GLY A 170 -1.56 14.73 12.70
N ARG A 171 -2.85 14.56 12.41
CA ARG A 171 -3.94 14.42 13.40
C ARG A 171 -4.92 13.30 13.08
N ASN A 172 -5.23 13.10 11.81
CA ASN A 172 -6.22 12.19 11.28
C ASN A 172 -5.61 11.33 10.17
N VAL A 173 -6.04 10.08 10.15
CA VAL A 173 -5.87 9.17 9.03
C VAL A 173 -7.02 9.38 8.05
N TRP A 174 -6.67 9.64 6.79
CA TRP A 174 -7.62 9.84 5.68
C TRP A 174 -7.56 8.64 4.75
N ILE A 175 -8.73 8.06 4.43
CA ILE A 175 -8.84 6.91 3.52
C ILE A 175 -9.61 7.34 2.27
N ALA A 176 -8.99 7.19 1.11
CA ALA A 176 -9.61 7.43 -0.18
C ALA A 176 -10.68 6.36 -0.46
N LYS A 177 -11.92 6.79 -0.70
CA LYS A 177 -13.04 5.88 -0.99
C LYS A 177 -13.31 5.87 -2.49
N SER A 178 -12.65 4.95 -3.20
CA SER A 178 -12.59 4.91 -4.67
C SER A 178 -13.95 4.80 -5.36
N THR A 179 -14.99 4.37 -4.66
CA THR A 179 -16.33 4.20 -5.22
C THR A 179 -17.31 5.31 -4.88
N THR A 180 -17.00 6.22 -3.95
CA THR A 180 -17.98 7.16 -3.37
C THR A 180 -17.61 8.64 -3.51
N ARG A 181 -16.49 8.97 -4.14
CA ARG A 181 -16.00 10.36 -4.30
C ARG A 181 -15.80 11.10 -2.97
N THR A 182 -15.44 10.35 -1.95
CA THR A 182 -15.26 10.84 -0.58
C THR A 182 -13.93 10.36 -0.01
N CYS A 183 -13.48 11.03 1.04
CA CYS A 183 -12.41 10.55 1.92
C CYS A 183 -13.00 10.33 3.31
N SER A 184 -12.77 9.16 3.89
CA SER A 184 -13.19 8.86 5.26
C SER A 184 -12.10 9.22 6.25
N VAL A 185 -12.49 9.69 7.43
CA VAL A 185 -11.59 10.21 8.46
C VAL A 185 -11.63 9.31 9.69
N ILE A 186 -10.45 8.97 10.20
CA ILE A 186 -10.26 8.29 11.48
C ILE A 186 -9.23 9.10 12.27
N SER A 187 -9.60 9.56 13.46
CA SER A 187 -8.68 10.24 14.37
C SER A 187 -7.52 9.32 14.75
N TYR A 188 -6.33 9.89 14.86
CA TYR A 188 -5.13 9.11 15.17
C TYR A 188 -5.18 8.46 16.57
N ASP A 189 -5.95 9.04 17.49
CA ASP A 189 -6.19 8.46 18.81
C ASP A 189 -6.93 7.11 18.73
N VAL A 190 -7.85 6.94 17.78
CA VAL A 190 -8.51 5.64 17.55
C VAL A 190 -7.51 4.60 17.04
N ILE A 191 -6.58 5.00 16.17
CA ILE A 191 -5.51 4.11 15.68
C ILE A 191 -4.60 3.67 16.82
N LYS A 192 -4.14 4.62 17.65
CA LYS A 192 -3.32 4.34 18.85
C LYS A 192 -4.08 3.45 19.83
N HIS A 193 -5.35 3.73 20.08
CA HIS A 193 -6.18 2.94 20.98
C HIS A 193 -6.28 1.49 20.51
N ALA A 194 -6.63 1.26 19.24
CA ALA A 194 -6.72 -0.08 18.65
C ALA A 194 -5.38 -0.84 18.74
N ALA A 195 -4.26 -0.18 18.42
CA ALA A 195 -2.93 -0.77 18.51
C ALA A 195 -2.57 -1.18 19.96
N ASN A 196 -2.96 -0.36 20.95
CA ASN A 196 -2.66 -0.60 22.37
C ASN A 196 -3.50 -1.73 23.00
N LEU A 197 -4.66 -2.07 22.44
CA LEU A 197 -5.47 -3.20 22.91
C LEU A 197 -4.81 -4.56 22.66
N LYS A 198 -3.84 -4.63 21.72
CA LYS A 198 -3.12 -5.86 21.35
C LYS A 198 -4.04 -7.03 20.96
N GLN A 199 -5.18 -6.69 20.35
CA GLN A 199 -6.13 -7.66 19.79
C GLN A 199 -5.80 -7.93 18.31
N GLY A 200 -6.00 -9.17 17.86
CA GLY A 200 -5.76 -9.57 16.47
C GLY A 200 -6.55 -8.72 15.46
N SER A 201 -7.79 -8.40 15.82
CA SER A 201 -8.66 -7.48 15.10
C SER A 201 -9.43 -6.55 16.04
N TYR A 202 -9.77 -5.36 15.53
CA TYR A 202 -10.49 -4.31 16.24
C TYR A 202 -11.63 -3.78 15.36
N GLU A 203 -12.85 -3.73 15.88
CA GLU A 203 -14.02 -3.22 15.15
C GLU A 203 -14.09 -1.69 15.17
N LEU A 204 -13.94 -1.06 14.00
CA LEU A 204 -14.26 0.36 13.84
C LEU A 204 -15.75 0.51 13.52
N LYS A 205 -16.56 0.85 14.53
CA LYS A 205 -18.02 0.97 14.40
C LYS A 205 -18.48 2.02 13.38
N LYS A 206 -17.76 3.12 13.28
CA LYS A 206 -18.01 4.20 12.30
C LYS A 206 -16.75 5.00 12.05
N TYR A 207 -16.68 5.63 10.88
CA TYR A 207 -15.73 6.72 10.64
C TYR A 207 -16.10 7.94 11.47
N ASP A 208 -15.11 8.76 11.83
CA ASP A 208 -15.38 10.03 12.50
C ASP A 208 -16.16 10.94 11.57
N GLN A 209 -15.72 11.03 10.30
CA GLN A 209 -16.39 11.75 9.23
C GLN A 209 -16.18 11.08 7.88
N THR A 210 -17.03 11.42 6.91
CA THR A 210 -16.80 11.13 5.49
C THR A 210 -17.00 12.42 4.72
N VAL A 211 -15.94 12.90 4.10
CA VAL A 211 -15.86 14.24 3.50
C VAL A 211 -15.83 14.12 1.97
N ALA A 212 -16.66 14.89 1.28
CA ALA A 212 -16.70 14.88 -0.18
C ALA A 212 -15.45 15.55 -0.76
N CYS A 213 -14.89 14.94 -1.82
CA CYS A 213 -13.78 15.51 -2.62
C CYS A 213 -14.19 15.75 -4.08
N GLY A 214 -15.49 15.64 -4.40
CA GLY A 214 -16.09 15.96 -5.69
C GLY A 214 -15.74 15.02 -6.85
N SER A 215 -14.72 14.18 -6.71
CA SER A 215 -14.16 13.33 -7.76
C SER A 215 -13.79 11.94 -7.24
N VAL A 216 -13.55 10.98 -8.15
CA VAL A 216 -13.20 9.61 -7.76
C VAL A 216 -11.85 9.60 -7.04
N ALA A 217 -11.86 9.25 -5.75
CA ALA A 217 -10.68 9.17 -4.89
C ALA A 217 -10.01 7.80 -5.01
N SER A 218 -9.15 7.63 -6.02
CA SER A 218 -8.47 6.36 -6.28
C SER A 218 -7.31 6.11 -5.33
N PHE A 219 -6.55 7.17 -5.00
CA PHE A 219 -5.41 7.15 -4.10
C PHE A 219 -5.27 8.53 -3.44
N ILE A 220 -4.51 8.64 -2.35
CA ILE A 220 -4.39 9.88 -1.57
C ILE A 220 -3.01 10.02 -0.91
N THR A 221 -2.50 11.24 -0.84
CA THR A 221 -1.34 11.58 -0.01
C THR A 221 -1.53 12.94 0.67
N TYR A 222 -0.70 13.24 1.66
CA TYR A 222 -0.69 14.52 2.36
C TYR A 222 0.69 15.15 2.22
N HIS A 223 0.74 16.39 1.74
CA HIS A 223 1.98 17.12 1.54
C HIS A 223 1.69 18.62 1.45
N ASP A 224 2.57 19.45 2.03
CA ASP A 224 2.45 20.91 2.01
C ASP A 224 1.09 21.40 2.52
N ASN A 225 0.68 20.87 3.69
CA ASN A 225 -0.60 21.14 4.36
C ASN A 225 -1.86 20.89 3.51
N LYS A 226 -1.74 20.05 2.47
CA LYS A 226 -2.83 19.74 1.54
C LYS A 226 -3.01 18.23 1.41
N LEU A 227 -4.27 17.82 1.27
CA LEU A 227 -4.59 16.49 0.79
C LEU A 227 -4.55 16.47 -0.73
N TRP A 228 -3.82 15.52 -1.29
CA TRP A 228 -3.70 15.29 -2.72
C TRP A 228 -4.45 14.02 -3.07
N VAL A 229 -5.57 14.16 -3.77
CA VAL A 229 -6.46 13.06 -4.14
C VAL A 229 -6.35 12.80 -5.63
N GLY A 230 -6.00 11.57 -5.99
CA GLY A 230 -5.79 11.15 -7.37
C GLY A 230 -6.94 10.34 -7.95
N THR A 231 -7.15 10.45 -9.27
CA THR A 231 -8.08 9.64 -10.04
C THR A 231 -7.31 8.80 -11.07
N TYR A 232 -7.48 7.47 -11.01
CA TYR A 232 -6.76 6.48 -11.83
C TYR A 232 -6.81 6.73 -13.35
N SER A 233 -7.98 7.08 -13.88
CA SER A 233 -8.16 7.45 -15.29
C SER A 233 -9.51 8.14 -15.48
N ASP A 234 -9.52 9.34 -16.07
CA ASP A 234 -10.73 9.81 -16.74
C ASP A 234 -10.85 9.04 -18.07
N ARG A 235 -11.92 8.25 -18.22
CA ARG A 235 -12.16 7.41 -19.41
C ARG A 235 -12.25 8.23 -20.70
N ARG A 236 -12.45 9.55 -20.61
CA ARG A 236 -12.57 10.46 -21.76
C ARG A 236 -11.24 11.03 -22.22
N GLU A 237 -10.29 11.26 -21.30
CA GLU A 237 -9.09 12.06 -21.61
C GLU A 237 -7.79 11.24 -21.69
N ARG A 238 -7.85 9.92 -21.42
CA ARG A 238 -6.68 9.02 -21.37
C ARG A 238 -5.55 9.54 -20.44
N LYS A 239 -5.94 10.30 -19.42
CA LYS A 239 -5.06 10.94 -18.44
C LYS A 239 -5.61 10.67 -17.03
N GLY A 240 -4.71 10.62 -16.05
CA GLY A 240 -5.10 10.70 -14.65
C GLY A 240 -5.13 12.16 -14.21
N SER A 241 -5.81 12.43 -13.10
CA SER A 241 -5.83 13.75 -12.47
C SER A 241 -5.42 13.65 -11.01
N LEU A 242 -4.72 14.68 -10.53
CA LEU A 242 -4.35 14.83 -9.14
C LEU A 242 -4.80 16.21 -8.66
N ARG A 243 -5.65 16.23 -7.63
CA ARG A 243 -6.24 17.46 -7.09
C ARG A 243 -5.73 17.68 -5.67
N SER A 244 -5.30 18.88 -5.36
CA SER A 244 -4.97 19.24 -3.98
C SER A 244 -6.13 19.97 -3.31
N PHE A 245 -6.27 19.76 -2.00
CA PHE A 245 -7.33 20.32 -1.18
C PHE A 245 -6.75 20.88 0.11
N CYS A 246 -7.16 22.10 0.46
CA CYS A 246 -7.04 22.59 1.82
C CYS A 246 -8.09 21.89 2.68
N ILE A 247 -7.70 21.46 3.89
CA ILE A 247 -8.63 20.95 4.90
C ILE A 247 -9.16 22.16 5.67
N LEU A 248 -10.44 22.47 5.48
CA LEU A 248 -11.14 23.49 6.26
C LEU A 248 -11.75 22.83 7.50
N GLU A 249 -11.46 23.40 8.66
CA GLU A 249 -11.96 22.93 9.96
C GLU A 249 -13.00 23.92 10.50
N LYS A 250 -14.11 23.39 11.01
CA LYS A 250 -15.12 24.18 11.72
C LYS A 250 -15.48 23.48 13.02
N GLU A 251 -15.32 24.18 14.15
CA GLU A 251 -15.83 23.69 15.42
C GLU A 251 -17.36 23.79 15.46
N THR A 252 -18.01 22.72 15.90
CA THR A 252 -19.47 22.64 16.06
C THR A 252 -19.81 22.03 17.43
N GLU A 253 -21.06 22.13 17.85
CA GLU A 253 -21.55 21.47 19.08
C GLU A 253 -21.35 19.94 19.07
N LYS A 254 -21.26 19.33 17.89
CA LYS A 254 -21.04 17.88 17.70
C LYS A 254 -19.57 17.51 17.54
N GLY A 255 -18.66 18.47 17.75
CA GLY A 255 -17.23 18.36 17.50
C GLY A 255 -16.80 19.05 16.20
N ARG A 256 -15.58 18.77 15.77
CA ARG A 256 -14.98 19.37 14.58
C ARG A 256 -15.62 18.79 13.31
N GLU A 257 -15.97 19.65 12.34
CA GLU A 257 -16.42 19.28 10.99
C GLU A 257 -15.30 19.61 9.99
N TYR A 258 -15.04 18.70 9.05
CA TYR A 258 -14.05 18.89 8.00
C TYR A 258 -14.70 19.11 6.63
N ARG A 259 -14.13 20.03 5.84
CA ARG A 259 -14.47 20.23 4.43
C ARG A 259 -13.20 20.32 3.58
N LEU A 260 -13.29 19.88 2.34
CA LEU A 260 -12.18 19.95 1.38
C LEU A 260 -12.44 21.06 0.37
N GLU A 261 -11.54 22.04 0.32
CA GLU A 261 -11.56 23.11 -0.68
C GLU A 261 -10.45 22.88 -1.71
N GLN A 262 -10.84 22.57 -2.94
CA GLN A 262 -9.90 22.30 -4.03
C GLN A 262 -9.07 23.54 -4.36
N GLN A 263 -7.75 23.39 -4.47
CA GLN A 263 -6.82 24.50 -4.75
C GLN A 263 -6.23 24.41 -6.16
N GLU A 264 -5.73 23.24 -6.54
CA GLU A 264 -5.11 23.01 -7.85
C GLU A 264 -5.46 21.61 -8.37
N GLU A 265 -5.42 21.46 -9.68
CA GLU A 265 -5.54 20.19 -10.38
C GLU A 265 -4.41 20.08 -11.39
N ILE A 266 -3.71 18.95 -11.36
CA ILE A 266 -2.63 18.63 -12.30
C ILE A 266 -2.95 17.35 -13.05
N VAL A 267 -2.48 17.28 -14.29
CA VAL A 267 -2.55 16.09 -15.11
C VAL A 267 -1.40 15.17 -14.77
N ILE A 268 -1.71 13.92 -14.49
CA ILE A 268 -0.73 12.87 -14.21
C ILE A 268 -0.87 11.72 -15.24
N PRO A 269 0.12 10.83 -15.35
CA PRO A 269 0.04 9.68 -16.24
C PRO A 269 -1.23 8.85 -16.04
N GLN A 270 -1.70 8.24 -17.13
CA GLN A 270 -2.81 7.28 -17.06
C GLN A 270 -2.45 6.09 -16.19
N PHE A 271 -3.45 5.54 -15.49
CA PHE A 271 -3.32 4.37 -14.64
C PHE A 271 -2.46 4.62 -13.40
N ALA A 272 -2.49 5.85 -12.88
CA ALA A 272 -1.81 6.19 -11.65
C ALA A 272 -2.52 5.58 -10.45
N ASN A 273 -1.76 4.95 -9.55
CA ASN A 273 -2.26 4.28 -8.35
C ASN A 273 -1.72 4.92 -7.07
N GLY A 274 -0.79 5.86 -7.17
CA GLY A 274 -0.19 6.50 -6.02
C GLY A 274 0.66 7.70 -6.41
N VAL A 275 0.85 8.58 -5.43
CA VAL A 275 1.77 9.69 -5.52
C VAL A 275 2.41 9.93 -4.15
N ALA A 276 3.69 10.25 -4.15
CA ALA A 276 4.36 10.75 -2.97
C ALA A 276 5.26 11.93 -3.32
N PHE A 277 5.45 12.79 -2.34
CA PHE A 277 6.34 13.92 -2.42
C PHE A 277 7.55 13.69 -1.52
N LEU A 278 8.71 14.15 -1.96
CA LEU A 278 9.93 14.21 -1.17
C LEU A 278 10.40 15.65 -1.14
N GLU A 279 10.38 16.26 0.04
CA GLU A 279 10.91 17.60 0.25
C GLU A 279 12.34 17.51 0.80
N THR A 280 13.26 18.19 0.12
CA THR A 280 14.62 18.41 0.58
C THR A 280 14.81 19.89 0.88
N THR A 281 15.94 20.28 1.49
CA THR A 281 16.25 21.68 1.76
C THR A 281 16.30 22.56 0.51
N GLU A 282 16.54 21.98 -0.67
CA GLU A 282 16.74 22.71 -1.92
C GLU A 282 15.59 22.54 -2.91
N LYS A 283 14.94 21.38 -2.92
CA LYS A 283 13.99 20.97 -3.96
C LYS A 283 12.89 20.09 -3.41
N THR A 284 11.73 20.16 -4.05
CA THR A 284 10.63 19.20 -3.88
C THR A 284 10.59 18.27 -5.09
N TYR A 285 10.54 16.98 -4.84
CA TYR A 285 10.33 15.95 -5.85
C TYR A 285 8.94 15.34 -5.70
N MET A 286 8.41 14.84 -6.80
CA MET A 286 7.17 14.06 -6.83
C MET A 286 7.41 12.76 -7.59
N ALA A 287 6.94 11.64 -7.04
CA ALA A 287 6.93 10.35 -7.71
C ALA A 287 5.48 9.88 -7.90
N VAL A 288 5.13 9.49 -9.13
CA VAL A 288 3.81 8.94 -9.47
C VAL A 288 3.96 7.49 -9.86
N THR A 289 3.24 6.60 -9.17
CA THR A 289 3.20 5.17 -9.48
C THR A 289 2.08 4.86 -10.45
N THR A 290 2.38 4.02 -11.45
CA THR A 290 1.38 3.54 -12.42
C THR A 290 1.39 2.03 -12.53
N SER A 291 0.21 1.45 -12.70
CA SER A 291 0.02 0.01 -12.86
C SER A 291 -1.11 -0.29 -13.83
N ARG A 292 -0.91 -1.29 -14.71
CA ARG A 292 -1.94 -1.78 -15.64
C ARG A 292 -2.40 -3.19 -15.28
N GLY A 293 -2.23 -3.57 -14.01
CA GLY A 293 -2.55 -4.91 -13.53
C GLY A 293 -1.47 -5.95 -13.84
N ARG A 294 -1.81 -7.22 -13.61
CA ARG A 294 -0.85 -8.32 -13.45
C ARG A 294 0.04 -8.72 -14.62
N TYR A 295 -0.30 -8.29 -15.83
CA TYR A 295 0.37 -8.70 -17.07
C TYR A 295 1.37 -7.67 -17.60
N PHE A 296 1.39 -6.48 -17.01
CA PHE A 296 2.19 -5.37 -17.47
C PHE A 296 3.09 -4.86 -16.35
N ASP A 297 4.30 -4.46 -16.70
CA ASP A 297 5.20 -3.80 -15.77
C ASP A 297 4.54 -2.52 -15.24
N SER A 298 4.75 -2.24 -13.96
CA SER A 298 4.45 -0.91 -13.42
C SER A 298 5.52 0.07 -13.87
N LYS A 299 5.18 1.36 -13.83
CA LYS A 299 6.12 2.43 -14.16
C LYS A 299 6.02 3.54 -13.12
N ILE A 300 7.18 3.99 -12.64
CA ILE A 300 7.27 5.13 -11.72
C ILE A 300 7.78 6.32 -12.51
N TYR A 301 7.11 7.46 -12.39
CA TYR A 301 7.46 8.71 -13.04
C TYR A 301 7.94 9.70 -11.99
N PHE A 302 9.06 10.37 -12.23
CA PHE A 302 9.66 11.31 -11.30
C PHE A 302 9.64 12.72 -11.85
N TYR A 303 9.35 13.67 -10.97
CA TYR A 303 9.14 15.07 -11.30
C TYR A 303 9.92 15.97 -10.35
N ASP A 304 10.51 17.02 -10.89
CA ASP A 304 10.92 18.21 -10.14
C ASP A 304 9.72 19.11 -9.97
N VAL A 305 9.48 19.54 -8.74
CA VAL A 305 8.43 20.49 -8.39
C VAL A 305 9.08 21.81 -7.99
N PHE A 306 8.84 22.85 -8.78
CA PHE A 306 9.37 24.18 -8.52
C PHE A 306 8.31 25.25 -8.70
N LYS A 307 8.54 26.41 -8.08
CA LYS A 307 7.65 27.55 -8.17
C LYS A 307 8.05 28.40 -9.37
N ASP A 308 7.10 28.69 -10.25
CA ASP A 308 7.26 29.67 -11.31
C ASP A 308 7.53 31.05 -10.68
N PRO A 309 8.67 31.71 -10.96
CA PRO A 309 9.01 32.99 -10.36
C PRO A 309 8.10 34.14 -10.83
N VAL A 310 7.41 33.99 -11.96
CA VAL A 310 6.53 35.00 -12.53
C VAL A 310 5.10 34.81 -12.03
N THR A 311 4.57 33.59 -12.14
CA THR A 311 3.15 33.32 -11.82
C THR A 311 2.94 32.86 -10.38
N GLY A 312 4.00 32.43 -9.70
CA GLY A 312 3.93 31.83 -8.37
C GLY A 312 3.31 30.42 -8.33
N LYS A 313 2.90 29.86 -9.47
CA LYS A 313 2.31 28.52 -9.57
C LYS A 313 3.37 27.43 -9.50
N LYS A 314 2.99 26.24 -9.03
CA LYS A 314 3.87 25.06 -9.08
C LYS A 314 3.94 24.51 -10.51
N LEU A 315 5.16 24.21 -10.96
CA LEU A 315 5.47 23.54 -12.20
C LEU A 315 6.03 22.15 -11.89
N TYR A 316 5.65 21.17 -12.71
CA TYR A 316 5.96 19.75 -12.51
C TYR A 316 6.73 19.25 -13.73
N TYR A 317 8.05 19.19 -13.65
CA TYR A 317 8.91 18.77 -14.75
C TYR A 317 9.29 17.30 -14.60
N GLN A 318 8.78 16.45 -15.50
CA GLN A 318 9.12 15.03 -15.50
C GLN A 318 10.55 14.84 -16.01
N TYR A 319 11.49 14.53 -15.12
CA TYR A 319 12.89 14.35 -15.51
C TYR A 319 13.23 12.89 -15.84
N ASN A 320 12.51 11.90 -15.28
CA ASN A 320 12.79 10.48 -15.55
C ASN A 320 11.60 9.57 -15.22
N SER A 321 11.78 8.28 -15.53
CA SER A 321 10.87 7.20 -15.17
C SER A 321 11.59 5.84 -15.17
N CYS A 322 11.16 4.90 -14.32
CA CYS A 322 11.75 3.56 -14.25
C CYS A 322 10.69 2.45 -14.26
N LYS A 323 11.10 1.23 -14.65
CA LYS A 323 10.21 0.06 -14.71
C LYS A 323 10.24 -0.70 -13.39
N PHE A 324 9.06 -1.00 -12.86
CA PHE A 324 8.86 -1.73 -11.61
C PHE A 324 8.11 -3.05 -11.87
N PRO A 325 8.17 -4.00 -10.92
CA PRO A 325 7.33 -5.20 -10.97
C PRO A 325 5.84 -4.85 -11.13
N PRO A 326 5.02 -5.73 -11.72
CA PRO A 326 3.60 -5.46 -11.96
C PRO A 326 2.84 -5.17 -10.67
N MET A 327 1.77 -4.38 -10.82
CA MET A 327 0.83 -4.10 -9.75
C MET A 327 1.43 -3.39 -8.53
N ALA A 328 2.31 -2.41 -8.80
CA ALA A 328 2.66 -1.39 -7.83
C ALA A 328 1.47 -0.47 -7.58
N GLU A 329 1.10 -0.31 -6.31
CA GLU A 329 -0.01 0.52 -5.85
C GLU A 329 0.53 1.85 -5.29
N GLU A 330 0.10 2.26 -4.09
CA GLU A 330 0.65 3.43 -3.42
C GLU A 330 2.10 3.26 -2.95
N LEU A 331 2.71 4.40 -2.63
CA LEU A 331 4.04 4.51 -2.08
C LEU A 331 4.06 5.55 -0.95
N ALA A 332 4.95 5.35 0.01
CA ALA A 332 5.17 6.27 1.13
C ALA A 332 6.67 6.57 1.27
N VAL A 333 7.01 7.78 1.70
CA VAL A 333 8.39 8.25 1.88
C VAL A 333 8.59 8.62 3.34
N ASP A 334 9.60 8.07 4.01
CA ASP A 334 9.97 8.43 5.39
C ASP A 334 11.24 9.30 5.49
N GLY A 335 11.78 9.71 4.33
CA GLY A 335 13.05 10.42 4.20
C GLY A 335 14.18 9.49 3.75
N GLU A 336 14.47 8.44 4.52
CA GLU A 336 15.57 7.50 4.18
C GLU A 336 15.11 6.47 3.13
N ASN A 337 13.92 5.93 3.30
CA ASN A 337 13.35 4.88 2.48
C ASN A 337 12.04 5.32 1.80
N THR A 338 11.86 4.86 0.58
CA THR A 338 10.59 4.92 -0.15
C THR A 338 10.00 3.51 -0.17
N TYR A 339 8.83 3.35 0.45
CA TYR A 339 8.13 2.07 0.54
C TYR A 339 7.13 1.94 -0.59
N PHE A 340 7.22 0.85 -1.34
CA PHE A 340 6.27 0.50 -2.39
C PHE A 340 5.39 -0.67 -1.96
N LEU A 341 4.08 -0.49 -2.09
CA LEU A 341 3.09 -1.54 -1.90
C LEU A 341 2.74 -2.19 -3.24
N PHE A 342 2.48 -3.50 -3.23
CA PHE A 342 2.07 -4.24 -4.41
C PHE A 342 0.89 -5.15 -4.10
N GLU A 343 -0.13 -5.19 -4.97
CA GLU A 343 -1.22 -6.16 -4.85
C GLU A 343 -0.84 -7.55 -5.38
N SER A 344 0.31 -7.66 -6.08
CA SER A 344 0.64 -8.79 -6.96
C SER A 344 0.68 -10.19 -6.33
N SER A 345 0.80 -10.26 -5.01
CA SER A 345 0.81 -11.51 -4.25
C SER A 345 -0.51 -11.86 -3.57
N ALA A 346 -1.53 -10.99 -3.68
CA ALA A 346 -2.87 -11.29 -3.19
C ALA A 346 -3.39 -12.58 -3.82
N THR A 347 -4.17 -13.37 -3.07
CA THR A 347 -4.58 -14.73 -3.47
C THR A 347 -5.22 -14.79 -4.86
N CYS A 348 -6.03 -13.78 -5.21
CA CYS A 348 -6.69 -13.66 -6.51
C CYS A 348 -5.72 -13.45 -7.70
N TYR A 349 -4.48 -13.03 -7.43
CA TYR A 349 -3.45 -12.70 -8.41
C TYR A 349 -2.23 -13.62 -8.33
N SER A 350 -2.22 -14.62 -7.44
CA SER A 350 -1.02 -15.44 -7.20
C SER A 350 -1.27 -16.95 -7.31
N THR A 351 -2.52 -17.40 -7.17
CA THR A 351 -2.87 -18.83 -7.08
C THR A 351 -3.34 -19.44 -8.39
N ARG A 352 -4.24 -18.78 -9.11
CA ARG A 352 -4.86 -19.32 -10.33
C ARG A 352 -3.89 -19.28 -11.52
N ILE A 353 -3.60 -20.42 -12.13
CA ILE A 353 -2.55 -20.61 -13.15
C ILE A 353 -2.62 -19.55 -14.28
N TYR A 354 -3.81 -19.30 -14.83
CA TYR A 354 -4.00 -18.35 -15.95
C TYR A 354 -4.28 -16.91 -15.51
N GLN A 355 -4.35 -16.64 -14.21
CA GLN A 355 -4.63 -15.32 -13.64
C GLN A 355 -3.52 -14.86 -12.70
N ARG A 356 -2.41 -15.61 -12.60
CA ARG A 356 -1.32 -15.27 -11.70
C ARG A 356 -0.40 -14.21 -12.30
N CYS A 357 0.12 -13.34 -11.46
CA CYS A 357 1.25 -12.49 -11.80
C CYS A 357 2.50 -13.35 -11.99
N SER A 358 3.23 -13.08 -13.08
CA SER A 358 4.49 -13.77 -13.37
C SER A 358 5.63 -13.32 -12.46
N ASN A 359 5.58 -12.07 -11.98
CA ASN A 359 6.62 -11.46 -11.16
C ASN A 359 6.01 -10.90 -9.86
N PRO A 360 5.53 -11.77 -8.94
CA PRO A 360 4.88 -11.32 -7.73
C PRO A 360 5.87 -10.69 -6.74
N VAL A 361 5.34 -9.76 -5.94
CA VAL A 361 5.99 -9.07 -4.83
C VAL A 361 5.11 -9.24 -3.59
N ASP A 362 5.62 -9.89 -2.56
CA ASP A 362 4.87 -10.33 -1.36
C ASP A 362 5.21 -9.52 -0.11
N ARG A 363 5.87 -8.39 -0.31
CA ARG A 363 6.41 -7.53 0.74
C ARG A 363 6.24 -6.07 0.35
N ILE A 364 6.08 -5.23 1.36
CA ILE A 364 6.29 -3.80 1.26
C ILE A 364 7.78 -3.61 1.05
N CYS A 365 8.15 -3.18 -0.15
CA CYS A 365 9.56 -3.04 -0.53
C CYS A 365 10.05 -1.65 -0.14
N ALA A 366 10.97 -1.58 0.80
CA ALA A 366 11.75 -0.39 1.07
C ALA A 366 12.83 -0.23 0.02
N LEU A 367 12.91 0.93 -0.59
CA LEU A 367 13.98 1.32 -1.52
C LEU A 367 14.71 2.53 -0.95
N SER A 368 16.02 2.64 -1.17
CA SER A 368 16.78 3.84 -0.80
C SER A 368 16.19 5.07 -1.51
N THR A 369 15.66 6.03 -0.75
CA THR A 369 15.10 7.27 -1.30
C THR A 369 16.16 8.05 -2.06
N LEU A 370 17.36 8.14 -1.49
CA LEU A 370 18.46 8.86 -2.11
C LEU A 370 18.83 8.27 -3.47
N GLU A 371 18.96 6.95 -3.57
CA GLU A 371 19.31 6.31 -4.85
C GLU A 371 18.15 6.37 -5.84
N LEU A 372 16.92 6.17 -5.37
CA LEU A 372 15.73 6.15 -6.21
C LEU A 372 15.46 7.51 -6.86
N PHE A 373 15.53 8.60 -6.10
CA PHE A 373 15.34 9.94 -6.65
C PHE A 373 16.63 10.46 -7.29
N GLY A 374 17.80 10.21 -6.67
CA GLY A 374 19.09 10.73 -7.10
C GLY A 374 19.66 10.10 -8.37
N GLN A 375 19.67 8.77 -8.51
CA GLN A 375 20.22 8.10 -9.71
C GLN A 375 19.33 8.28 -10.96
N ASN A 376 18.09 8.73 -10.76
CA ASN A 376 17.18 9.05 -11.85
C ASN A 376 17.34 10.50 -12.34
N HIS A 377 18.11 11.35 -11.68
CA HIS A 377 18.67 12.55 -12.29
C HIS A 377 20.03 12.17 -12.87
N GLY A 378 20.17 12.13 -14.20
CA GLY A 378 21.48 11.93 -14.83
C GLY A 378 22.55 12.82 -14.19
N GLU A 379 23.69 12.24 -13.83
CA GLU A 379 24.89 12.87 -13.25
C GLU A 379 24.65 14.21 -12.54
N GLY A 380 24.10 14.17 -11.32
CA GLY A 380 23.81 15.42 -10.60
C GLY A 380 23.66 15.33 -9.09
N TYR A 381 24.03 14.23 -8.44
CA TYR A 381 24.12 14.18 -6.98
C TYR A 381 25.59 14.08 -6.57
N HIS A 382 26.29 15.21 -6.61
CA HIS A 382 27.54 15.38 -5.88
C HIS A 382 27.27 16.21 -4.63
N SER A 383 27.47 15.60 -3.47
CA SER A 383 27.71 16.32 -2.23
C SER A 383 28.99 17.14 -2.40
N GLY A 384 28.86 18.45 -2.59
CA GLY A 384 30.01 19.34 -2.66
C GLY A 384 29.73 20.59 -3.46
N ALA A 385 29.88 21.73 -2.80
CA ALA A 385 29.77 23.06 -3.36
C ALA A 385 30.46 23.21 -4.73
N SER A 386 29.73 23.70 -5.75
CA SER A 386 30.06 24.93 -6.50
C SER A 386 29.33 25.00 -7.86
N LYS A 387 28.71 26.17 -8.09
CA LYS A 387 28.33 26.81 -9.36
C LYS A 387 27.58 25.97 -10.41
N LEU A 388 26.25 26.16 -10.42
CA LEU A 388 25.35 25.79 -11.52
C LEU A 388 25.78 26.48 -12.84
N PRO A 389 25.75 25.78 -13.99
CA PRO A 389 25.95 26.40 -15.29
C PRO A 389 24.71 27.22 -15.69
N VAL A 390 24.95 28.44 -16.17
CA VAL A 390 23.91 29.33 -16.69
C VAL A 390 23.48 28.83 -18.07
N ILE A 391 22.21 28.44 -18.20
CA ILE A 391 21.58 28.09 -19.49
C ILE A 391 20.53 29.18 -19.81
N PRO A 392 20.41 29.66 -21.06
CA PRO A 392 19.74 30.92 -21.36
C PRO A 392 18.22 30.85 -21.10
N MET A 393 17.72 31.78 -20.27
CA MET A 393 16.29 32.05 -20.12
C MET A 393 15.72 32.52 -21.46
N MET A 394 14.85 31.72 -22.08
CA MET A 394 14.01 32.19 -23.17
C MET A 394 12.87 33.01 -22.56
N ARG A 395 13.00 34.35 -22.58
CA ARG A 395 11.91 35.27 -22.23
C ARG A 395 10.78 35.12 -23.25
N ILE A 396 9.60 34.72 -22.80
CA ILE A 396 8.36 34.91 -23.56
C ILE A 396 7.55 35.94 -22.79
N TYR A 397 7.51 37.16 -23.34
CA TYR A 397 6.59 38.21 -22.91
C TYR A 397 5.15 37.79 -23.17
N GLY A 398 4.28 38.19 -22.25
CA GLY A 398 2.91 37.70 -22.17
C GLY A 398 2.07 37.93 -23.42
N GLU A 399 1.25 36.93 -23.72
CA GLU A 399 -0.15 37.07 -24.10
C GLU A 399 -0.81 35.68 -24.03
N MET A 400 -1.99 35.63 -23.39
CA MET A 400 -3.00 34.55 -23.37
C MET A 400 -2.58 33.15 -23.90
N TYR A 401 -2.25 32.21 -23.02
CA TYR A 401 -2.02 30.81 -23.43
C TYR A 401 -3.31 29.98 -23.31
N HIS A 402 -4.02 29.88 -24.43
CA HIS A 402 -5.07 28.89 -24.67
C HIS A 402 -4.45 27.50 -24.92
N GLU A 403 -5.08 26.48 -24.35
CA GLU A 403 -4.85 25.07 -24.63
C GLU A 403 -4.83 24.75 -26.14
N ARG A 404 -3.97 23.77 -26.50
CA ARG A 404 -3.73 23.19 -27.85
C ARG A 404 -2.67 23.90 -28.69
N ARG A 405 -1.39 23.51 -28.54
CA ARG A 405 -0.36 23.36 -29.61
C ARG A 405 1.06 23.13 -29.05
N TYR A 406 1.32 21.97 -28.42
CA TYR A 406 2.71 21.57 -28.09
C TYR A 406 3.06 20.11 -28.45
N TRP A 407 2.37 19.52 -29.45
CA TRP A 407 2.67 18.15 -29.90
C TRP A 407 2.73 17.98 -31.42
N GLN A 408 3.40 18.89 -32.13
CA GLN A 408 3.70 18.71 -33.56
C GLN A 408 5.16 18.98 -33.95
N GLN A 409 6.14 18.69 -33.09
CA GLN A 409 7.56 18.88 -33.47
C GLN A 409 8.54 17.73 -33.22
N TYR A 410 8.06 16.51 -32.95
CA TYR A 410 8.92 15.32 -33.01
C TYR A 410 8.23 14.10 -33.65
N GLN A 411 7.54 14.34 -34.77
CA GLN A 411 7.35 13.31 -35.79
C GLN A 411 7.88 13.84 -37.11
N GLY A 412 9.03 13.33 -37.52
CA GLY A 412 9.61 13.58 -38.83
C GLY A 412 11.09 13.24 -38.86
N GLN A 413 11.44 12.28 -39.73
CA GLN A 413 12.77 11.77 -40.14
C GLN A 413 13.22 10.47 -39.43
N SER A 414 13.40 9.32 -40.08
CA SER A 414 13.31 8.93 -41.50
C SER A 414 13.26 7.40 -41.62
N CYS A 415 12.58 6.94 -42.68
CA CYS A 415 12.51 5.58 -43.27
C CYS A 415 11.74 4.49 -42.51
#